data_AF-T2K0C6-F1
#
_entry.id   AF-T2K0C6-F1
#
_cell.length_a   1.000
_cell.length_b   1.000
_cell.length_c   1.000
_cell.angle_alpha   90.00
_cell.angle_beta   90.00
_cell.angle_gamma   90.00
#
_symmetry.space_group_name_H-M   'P 1'
#
loop_
_entity.id
_entity.type
_entity.pdbx_description
1 polymer ?
#
loop_
_entity_poly.entity_id
_entity_poly.type
_entity_poly.pdbx_seq_one_letter_code
_entity_poly.pdbx_strand_id
1 'polypeptide(L)'
;MLKQRNLFAIKTRRPLILVDFTGSGLVKLGADGRISSGSYNMARIWAKAVWEHPMQVDGIRYRSRHDDERFCCGLFDRIASDLQEDNLGNLVDHHPKLLSEILTEYDYGLL
;
A
#
# COMPACT_ATOMS: atom_id res chain seq x y z
N MET A 1 14.24 14.71 -11.15
CA MET A 1 13.46 14.25 -9.97
C MET A 1 12.66 12.98 -10.26
N LEU A 2 11.82 12.91 -11.31
CA LEU A 2 11.07 11.67 -11.64
C LEU A 2 11.94 10.56 -12.30
N LYS A 3 12.87 10.93 -13.20
CA LYS A 3 13.84 9.99 -13.81
C LYS A 3 14.78 9.27 -12.82
N GLN A 4 14.83 9.75 -11.57
CA GLN A 4 15.64 9.16 -10.49
C GLN A 4 14.85 8.17 -9.62
N ARG A 5 13.57 7.93 -9.95
CA ARG A 5 12.70 6.99 -9.23
C ARG A 5 12.30 5.86 -10.16
N ASN A 6 12.35 4.63 -9.64
CA ASN A 6 11.97 3.44 -10.38
C ASN A 6 10.65 2.87 -9.85
N LEU A 7 9.90 2.29 -10.77
CA LEU A 7 8.74 1.46 -10.48
C LEU A 7 9.22 0.06 -10.13
N PHE A 8 8.68 -0.50 -9.04
CA PHE A 8 8.93 -1.89 -8.66
C PHE A 8 7.61 -2.66 -8.65
N ALA A 9 7.63 -3.86 -9.23
CA ALA A 9 6.57 -4.84 -9.03
C ALA A 9 6.98 -5.77 -7.88
N ILE A 10 6.09 -5.91 -6.89
CA ILE A 10 6.27 -6.85 -5.79
C ILE A 10 5.39 -8.06 -6.03
N LYS A 11 6.00 -9.25 -6.04
CA LYS A 11 5.34 -10.56 -6.18
C LYS A 11 5.55 -11.37 -4.92
N THR A 12 4.63 -12.28 -4.64
CA THR A 12 4.68 -13.17 -3.48
C THR A 12 4.70 -14.62 -3.95
N ARG A 13 5.44 -15.49 -3.26
CA ARG A 13 5.51 -16.93 -3.57
C ARG A 13 4.29 -17.73 -3.12
N ARG A 14 3.46 -17.12 -2.27
CA ARG A 14 2.23 -17.68 -1.72
C ARG A 14 1.17 -16.58 -1.56
N PRO A 15 -0.12 -16.95 -1.43
CA PRO A 15 -1.14 -16.02 -0.98
C PRO A 15 -0.80 -15.41 0.38
N LEU A 16 -1.09 -14.12 0.55
CA LEU A 16 -0.90 -13.40 1.80
C LEU A 16 -2.22 -13.22 2.54
N ILE A 17 -2.18 -13.28 3.86
CA ILE A 17 -3.29 -12.99 4.75
C ILE A 17 -3.11 -11.56 5.26
N LEU A 18 -3.97 -10.65 4.80
CA LEU A 18 -3.95 -9.24 5.21
C LEU A 18 -5.18 -8.92 6.05
N VAL A 19 -4.99 -8.16 7.13
CA VAL A 19 -6.12 -7.56 7.84
C VAL A 19 -6.73 -6.47 6.98
N ASP A 20 -8.04 -6.52 6.78
CA ASP A 20 -8.77 -5.53 6.00
C ASP A 20 -9.23 -4.35 6.87
N PHE A 21 -8.52 -3.22 6.74
CA PHE A 21 -8.88 -1.93 7.34
C PHE A 21 -9.74 -1.07 6.40
N THR A 22 -10.51 -1.69 5.51
CA THR A 22 -11.44 -0.96 4.63
C THR A 22 -12.90 -1.38 4.85
N GLY A 23 -13.12 -2.50 5.53
CA GLY A 23 -14.43 -3.06 5.81
C GLY A 23 -15.02 -2.65 7.17
N SER A 24 -16.24 -3.12 7.41
CA SER A 24 -17.00 -2.88 8.65
C SER A 24 -16.35 -3.47 9.92
N GLY A 25 -15.31 -4.31 9.76
CA GLY A 25 -14.53 -4.86 10.87
C GLY A 25 -13.79 -3.81 11.70
N LEU A 26 -13.51 -2.63 11.14
CA LEU A 26 -12.87 -1.52 11.86
C LEU A 26 -13.65 -1.09 13.11
N VAL A 27 -14.98 -1.01 13.00
CA VAL A 27 -15.85 -0.63 14.11
C VAL A 27 -15.73 -1.62 15.28
N LYS A 28 -15.57 -2.91 14.98
CA LYS A 28 -15.39 -3.95 16.00
C LYS A 28 -14.04 -3.86 16.71
N LEU A 29 -13.04 -3.27 16.05
CA LEU A 29 -11.72 -3.01 16.61
C LEU A 29 -11.67 -1.68 17.38
N GLY A 30 -12.78 -0.92 17.45
CA GLY A 30 -12.75 0.44 18.02
C GLY A 30 -11.90 1.41 17.20
N ALA A 31 -11.70 1.08 15.92
CA ALA A 31 -10.89 1.83 14.99
C ALA A 31 -11.77 2.44 13.89
N ASP A 32 -11.26 3.48 13.23
CA ASP A 32 -11.99 4.15 12.15
C ASP A 32 -11.02 4.53 11.01
N GLY A 33 -11.55 5.21 9.99
CA GLY A 33 -10.79 5.62 8.80
C GLY A 33 -9.53 6.45 9.10
N ARG A 34 -9.35 6.98 10.33
CA ARG A 34 -8.12 7.67 10.73
C ARG A 34 -6.91 6.75 10.79
N ILE A 35 -7.08 5.42 10.72
CA ILE A 35 -5.94 4.51 10.53
C ILE A 35 -5.19 4.83 9.24
N SER A 36 -5.90 5.19 8.16
CA SER A 36 -5.29 5.55 6.87
C SER A 36 -5.12 7.05 6.68
N SER A 37 -6.02 7.88 7.20
CA SER A 37 -6.01 9.34 6.98
C SER A 37 -5.42 10.17 8.13
N GLY A 38 -5.25 9.58 9.31
CA GLY A 38 -4.87 10.27 10.54
C GLY A 38 -3.36 10.47 10.73
N SER A 39 -2.94 10.53 12.01
CA SER A 39 -1.52 10.71 12.35
C SER A 39 -0.74 9.41 12.16
N TYR A 40 0.55 9.53 11.81
CA TYR A 40 1.44 8.36 11.72
C TYR A 40 1.53 7.57 13.03
N ASN A 41 1.30 8.21 14.18
CA ASN A 41 1.27 7.51 15.47
C ASN A 41 0.12 6.51 15.55
N MET A 42 -1.09 6.90 15.11
CA MET A 42 -2.24 6.00 15.10
C MET A 42 -2.00 4.80 14.18
N ALA A 43 -1.49 5.05 12.96
CA ALA A 43 -1.15 4.00 12.02
C ALA A 43 -0.11 3.02 12.59
N ARG A 44 0.93 3.52 13.27
CA ARG A 44 1.97 2.69 13.90
C ARG A 44 1.44 1.84 15.05
N ILE A 45 0.57 2.38 15.90
CA ILE A 45 -0.05 1.64 17.01
C ILE A 45 -0.84 0.45 16.46
N TRP A 46 -1.69 0.69 15.45
CA TRP A 46 -2.48 -0.36 14.83
C TRP A 46 -1.63 -1.38 14.08
N ALA A 47 -0.64 -0.93 13.29
CA ALA A 47 0.28 -1.84 12.61
C ALA A 47 1.03 -2.73 13.61
N LYS A 48 1.48 -2.18 14.74
CA LYS A 48 2.13 -2.95 15.81
C LYS A 48 1.16 -3.95 16.46
N ALA A 49 -0.04 -3.52 16.83
CA ALA A 49 -1.04 -4.40 17.44
C ALA A 49 -1.40 -5.59 16.52
N VAL A 50 -1.52 -5.35 15.21
CA VAL A 50 -1.75 -6.42 14.23
C VAL A 50 -0.53 -7.33 14.10
N TRP A 51 0.69 -6.77 14.07
CA TRP A 51 1.92 -7.56 14.00
C TRP A 51 2.10 -8.46 15.24
N GLU A 52 1.74 -7.99 16.44
CA GLU A 52 1.82 -8.75 17.69
C GLU A 52 0.69 -9.80 17.83
N HIS A 53 -0.35 -9.76 16.98
CA HIS A 53 -1.50 -10.63 17.11
C HIS A 53 -1.14 -12.12 16.88
N PRO A 54 -1.66 -13.08 17.68
CA PRO A 54 -1.31 -14.51 17.59
C PRO A 54 -1.58 -15.18 16.24
N MET A 55 -2.51 -14.64 15.44
CA MET A 55 -2.76 -15.13 14.08
C MET A 55 -1.59 -14.91 13.12
N GLN A 56 -0.64 -14.03 13.46
CA GLN A 56 0.56 -13.79 12.67
C GLN A 56 0.28 -13.48 11.20
N VAL A 57 -0.68 -12.59 10.94
CA VAL A 57 -1.03 -12.14 9.58
C VAL A 57 0.17 -11.50 8.89
N ASP A 58 0.13 -11.48 7.55
CA ASP A 58 1.24 -11.06 6.72
C ASP A 58 1.32 -9.53 6.53
N GLY A 59 0.23 -8.82 6.85
CA GLY A 59 0.16 -7.38 6.69
C GLY A 59 -1.24 -6.80 6.89
N ILE A 60 -1.40 -5.57 6.41
CA ILE A 60 -2.62 -4.78 6.46
C ILE A 60 -2.98 -4.27 5.07
N ARG A 61 -4.27 -4.22 4.77
CA ARG A 61 -4.83 -3.57 3.57
C ARG A 61 -5.67 -2.37 4.01
N TYR A 62 -5.43 -1.20 3.42
CA TYR A 62 -6.07 0.04 3.80
C TYR A 62 -6.34 0.94 2.58
N ARG A 63 -7.18 1.96 2.74
CA ARG A 63 -7.47 2.97 1.70
C ARG A 63 -6.30 3.95 1.59
N SER A 64 -5.90 4.35 0.38
CA SER A 64 -4.85 5.36 0.22
C SER A 64 -5.31 6.69 0.83
N ARG A 65 -4.37 7.41 1.46
CA ARG A 65 -4.61 8.74 2.04
C ARG A 65 -4.81 9.81 0.96
N HIS A 66 -4.19 9.61 -0.20
CA HIS A 66 -4.16 10.60 -1.29
C HIS A 66 -5.25 10.35 -2.33
N ASP A 67 -5.84 9.16 -2.32
CA ASP A 67 -6.88 8.72 -3.24
C ASP A 67 -7.62 7.56 -2.57
N ASP A 68 -8.80 7.81 -2.01
CA ASP A 68 -9.55 6.81 -1.26
C ASP A 68 -10.23 5.76 -2.16
N GLU A 69 -10.27 5.94 -3.48
CA GLU A 69 -10.69 4.87 -4.39
C GLU A 69 -9.64 3.77 -4.51
N ARG A 70 -8.37 4.08 -4.21
CA ARG A 70 -7.24 3.16 -4.28
C ARG A 70 -6.96 2.46 -2.96
N PHE A 71 -6.37 1.27 -3.07
CA PHE A 71 -5.92 0.48 -1.92
C PHE A 71 -4.40 0.50 -1.81
N CYS A 72 -3.93 0.49 -0.57
CA CYS A 72 -2.55 0.26 -0.22
C CYS A 72 -2.42 -0.99 0.65
N CYS A 73 -1.25 -1.60 0.60
CA CYS A 73 -0.88 -2.72 1.47
C CYS A 73 0.36 -2.34 2.27
N GLY A 74 0.33 -2.61 3.57
CA GLY A 74 1.50 -2.62 4.44
C GLY A 74 1.88 -4.06 4.72
N LEU A 75 3.09 -4.47 4.33
CA LEU A 75 3.58 -5.83 4.51
C LEU A 75 4.53 -5.89 5.70
N PHE A 76 4.42 -6.95 6.51
CA PHE A 76 5.32 -7.15 7.64
C PHE A 76 6.61 -7.87 7.23
N ASP A 77 7.66 -7.64 7.99
CA ASP A 77 8.99 -8.20 7.79
C ASP A 77 9.03 -9.74 7.79
N ARG A 78 8.12 -10.40 8.53
CA ARG A 78 8.03 -11.87 8.62
C ARG A 78 7.83 -12.58 7.27
N ILE A 79 7.37 -11.88 6.23
CA ILE A 79 7.19 -12.45 4.90
C ILE A 79 8.30 -12.10 3.92
N ALA A 80 9.39 -11.45 4.37
CA ALA A 80 10.45 -10.98 3.47
C ALA A 80 11.02 -12.08 2.56
N SER A 81 11.14 -13.33 3.05
CA SER A 81 11.60 -14.47 2.26
C SER A 81 10.63 -14.92 1.15
N ASP A 82 9.34 -14.56 1.28
CA ASP A 82 8.29 -14.87 0.32
C ASP A 82 8.13 -13.77 -0.74
N LEU A 83 8.76 -12.61 -0.56
CA LEU A 83 8.71 -11.48 -1.48
C LEU A 83 9.75 -11.61 -2.58
N GLN A 84 9.35 -11.17 -3.77
CA GLN A 84 10.23 -10.96 -4.92
C GLN A 84 9.95 -9.56 -5.46
N GLU A 85 11.01 -8.80 -5.68
CA GLU A 85 10.93 -7.49 -6.32
C GLU A 85 11.47 -7.55 -7.75
N ASP A 86 10.81 -6.83 -8.64
CA ASP A 86 11.21 -6.67 -10.03
C ASP A 86 11.30 -5.18 -10.35
N ASN A 87 12.51 -4.71 -10.66
CA ASN A 87 12.76 -3.31 -10.99
C ASN A 87 12.39 -3.07 -12.44
N LEU A 88 11.26 -2.39 -12.65
CA LEU A 88 10.73 -2.14 -13.98
C LEU A 88 11.37 -0.90 -14.65
N GLY A 89 12.28 -0.20 -13.98
CA GLY A 89 12.87 1.05 -14.46
C GLY A 89 12.00 2.27 -14.14
N ASN A 90 12.37 3.43 -14.69
CA ASN A 90 11.69 4.69 -14.41
C ASN A 90 10.46 4.91 -15.32
N LEU A 91 9.43 5.58 -14.80
CA LEU A 91 8.17 5.84 -15.53
C LEU A 91 8.36 6.66 -16.81
N VAL A 92 9.35 7.55 -16.87
CA VAL A 92 9.52 8.47 -18.01
C VAL A 92 10.10 7.77 -19.23
N ASP A 93 11.19 7.02 -19.02
CA ASP A 93 11.93 6.41 -20.12
C ASP A 93 11.42 4.99 -20.44
N HIS A 94 10.94 4.24 -19.44
CA HIS A 94 10.56 2.83 -19.61
C HIS A 94 9.05 2.61 -19.71
N HIS A 95 8.23 3.47 -19.09
CA HIS A 95 6.77 3.30 -19.04
C HIS A 95 5.98 4.58 -19.38
N PRO A 96 6.28 5.28 -20.49
CA PRO A 96 5.67 6.57 -20.80
C PRO A 96 4.14 6.49 -20.97
N LYS A 97 3.61 5.37 -21.45
CA LYS A 97 2.17 5.15 -21.58
C LYS A 97 1.50 5.08 -20.20
N LEU A 98 2.04 4.30 -19.27
CA LEU A 98 1.53 4.21 -17.90
C LEU A 98 1.62 5.57 -17.19
N LEU A 99 2.71 6.32 -17.40
CA LEU A 99 2.82 7.67 -16.89
C LEU A 99 1.70 8.57 -17.42
N SER A 100 1.42 8.51 -18.72
CA SER A 100 0.30 9.26 -19.32
C SER A 100 -1.04 8.84 -18.72
N GLU A 101 -1.30 7.55 -18.53
CA GLU A 101 -2.53 7.04 -17.93
C GLU A 101 -2.70 7.56 -16.49
N ILE A 102 -1.64 7.55 -15.68
CA ILE A 102 -1.64 8.10 -14.32
C ILE A 102 -1.92 9.61 -14.34
N LEU A 103 -1.28 10.35 -15.24
CA LEU A 103 -1.48 11.80 -15.34
C LEU A 103 -2.92 12.14 -15.74
N THR A 104 -3.50 11.38 -16.68
CA THR A 104 -4.90 11.53 -17.09
C THR A 104 -5.87 11.18 -15.96
N GLU A 105 -5.62 10.08 -15.24
CA GLU A 105 -6.46 9.65 -14.10
C GLU A 105 -6.60 10.75 -13.05
N TYR A 106 -5.51 11.47 -12.77
CA TYR A 106 -5.47 12.51 -11.76
C TYR A 106 -5.63 13.93 -12.32
N ASP A 107 -6.04 14.06 -13.59
CA ASP A 107 -6.22 15.34 -14.33
C ASP A 107 -5.00 16.28 -14.26
N TYR A 108 -3.79 15.71 -14.15
CA TYR A 108 -2.54 16.44 -14.31
C TYR A 108 -2.20 16.54 -15.80
N GLY A 109 -3.03 17.22 -16.57
CA GLY A 109 -2.69 17.66 -17.92
C GLY A 109 -1.68 18.81 -17.86
N LEU A 110 -0.60 18.72 -18.64
CA LEU A 110 0.22 19.89 -18.96
C LEU A 110 -0.70 20.93 -19.65
N LEU A 111 -1.07 21.98 -18.91
CA LEU A 111 -1.50 23.26 -19.51
C LEU A 111 -0.38 23.84 -20.37
#